data_AF-A0A2V1JMV7-F1
#
_entry.id   AF-A0A2V1JMV7-F1
#
_cell.length_a   1.000
_cell.length_b   1.000
_cell.length_c   1.000
_cell.angle_alpha   90.00
_cell.angle_beta   90.00
_cell.angle_gamma   90.00
#
_symmetry.space_group_name_H-M   'P 1'
#
loop_
_entity.id
_entity.type
_entity.pdbx_description
1 polymer ?
#
loop_
_entity_poly.entity_id
_entity_poly.type
_entity_poly.pdbx_seq_one_letter_code
_entity_poly.pdbx_strand_id
1 'polypeptide(L)' 'MRIMAISDTESTALWDHYNSNKITDTDLILSCGDLNPN' A
#
# COMPACT_ATOMS: atom_id res chain seq x y z
N MET A 1 -3.33 16.47 0.96
CA MET A 1 -3.32 15.31 0.04
C MET A 1 -2.23 14.36 0.49
N ARG A 2 -2.59 13.18 0.97
CA ARG A 2 -1.72 12.15 1.54
C ARG A 2 -1.68 10.95 0.61
N ILE A 3 -0.48 10.57 0.19
CA ILE A 3 -0.25 9.49 -0.76
C ILE A 3 0.48 8.35 -0.06
N MET A 4 -0.04 7.14 -0.17
CA MET A 4 0.63 5.92 0.26
C MET A 4 1.23 5.24 -0.96
N ALA A 5 2.56 5.05 -0.99
CA ALA A 5 3.24 4.31 -2.05
C ALA A 5 3.60 2.91 -1.56
N ILE A 6 3.21 1.89 -2.32
CA ILE A 6 3.50 0.47 -2.05
C ILE A 6 4.17 -0.16 -3.27
N SER A 7 4.93 -1.24 -3.03
CA SER A 7 5.71 -1.94 -4.05
C SER A 7 5.81 -3.44 -3.76
N ASP A 8 6.67 -4.16 -4.48
CA ASP A 8 6.71 -5.63 -4.55
C ASP A 8 6.93 -6.33 -3.20
N THR A 9 7.52 -5.62 -2.24
CA THR A 9 7.70 -6.17 -0.90
C THR A 9 6.42 -5.97 -0.09
N GLU A 10 5.76 -7.08 0.22
CA GLU A 10 4.59 -7.06 1.10
C GLU A 10 4.92 -6.48 2.48
N SER A 11 4.04 -5.61 2.95
CA SER A 11 4.07 -5.09 4.32
C SER A 11 3.10 -5.88 5.18
N THR A 12 3.59 -6.59 6.19
CA THR A 12 2.74 -7.33 7.14
C THR A 12 1.75 -6.41 7.88
N ALA A 13 2.05 -5.11 7.98
CA ALA A 13 1.15 -4.13 8.57
C ALA A 13 -0.13 -3.88 7.75
N LEU A 14 -0.12 -4.19 6.45
CA LEU A 14 -1.29 -4.08 5.57
C LEU A 14 -2.12 -5.37 5.53
N TRP A 15 -1.57 -6.48 6.05
CA TRP A 15 -2.18 -7.82 5.98
C TRP A 15 -2.28 -8.45 7.38
N ASP A 16 -1.21 -9.09 7.86
CA ASP A 16 -1.16 -9.83 9.14
C ASP A 16 -1.48 -8.99 10.38
N HIS A 17 -1.17 -7.70 10.32
CA HIS A 17 -1.37 -6.73 11.40
C HIS A 17 -2.23 -5.55 10.94
N TYR A 18 -3.20 -5.84 10.06
CA TYR A 18 -4.08 -4.83 9.50
C TYR A 18 -4.74 -3.96 10.57
N ASN A 19 -4.61 -2.65 10.41
CA ASN A 19 -5.28 -1.64 11.20
C ASN A 19 -5.74 -0.51 10.28
N SER A 20 -7.06 -0.35 10.15
CA SER A 20 -7.68 0.64 9.26
C SER A 20 -7.19 2.06 9.53
N ASN A 21 -6.91 2.43 10.79
CA ASN A 21 -6.43 3.77 11.17
C ASN A 21 -5.15 4.19 10.42
N LYS A 22 -4.33 3.24 9.95
CA LYS A 22 -3.11 3.53 9.17
C LYS A 22 -3.39 3.94 7.72
N ILE A 23 -4.60 3.69 7.21
CA ILE A 23 -4.99 3.89 5.81
C ILE A 23 -6.12 4.92 5.69
N THR A 24 -6.93 5.13 6.75
CA THR A 24 -8.11 6.03 6.75
C THR A 24 -7.82 7.45 6.27
N ASP A 25 -6.59 7.91 6.46
CA ASP A 25 -6.17 9.27 6.13
C ASP A 25 -5.39 9.38 4.81
N THR A 26 -5.46 8.33 3.98
CA THR A 26 -4.81 8.28 2.67
C THR A 26 -5.80 8.69 1.58
N ASP A 27 -5.43 9.71 0.80
CA ASP A 27 -6.26 10.20 -0.30
C ASP A 27 -6.01 9.41 -1.60
N LEU A 28 -4.80 8.86 -1.77
CA LEU A 28 -4.40 8.10 -2.95
C LEU A 28 -3.40 6.99 -2.57
N ILE A 29 -3.63 5.78 -3.08
CA ILE A 29 -2.65 4.69 -3.02
C ILE A 29 -2.00 4.55 -4.39
N LEU A 30 -0.69 4.72 -4.43
CA LEU A 30 0.14 4.47 -5.60
C LEU A 30 0.76 3.08 -5.45
N SER A 31 0.23 2.10 -6.18
CA SER A 31 0.78 0.75 -6.22
C SER A 31 1.72 0.63 -7.42
N CYS A 32 3.02 0.51 -7.16
CA CYS A 32 4.04 0.40 -8.19
C CYS A 32 5.02 -0.69 -7.82
N GLY A 33 5.16 -1.69 -8.67
CA GLY A 33 6.11 -2.78 -8.52
C GLY A 33 6.53 -3.30 -9.87
N ASP A 34 7.19 -4.45 -9.90
CA ASP A 34 7.47 -5.20 -11.11
C ASP A 34 6.17 -5.84 -11.62
N LEU A 35 5.31 -4.98 -12.18
CA LEU A 35 4.08 -5.36 -12.83
C LEU A 35 4.45 -6.14 -14.09
N ASN A 36 4.65 -7.45 -13.94
CA ASN A 36 5.01 -8.33 -15.05
C ASN A 36 4.02 -8.11 -16.22
N PRO A 37 4.47 -7.53 -17.34
CA PRO A 37 3.59 -7.14 -18.43
C PRO A 37 3.41 -8.25 -19.48
N ASN A 38 4.01 -9.43 -19.26
CA ASN A 38 3.99 -10.58 -20.18
C ASN A 38 3.03 -11.67 -19.70
#